data_AF-A0A518HVY6-F1
#
_entry.id   AF-A0A518HVY6-F1
#
_cell.length_a   1.000
_cell.length_b   1.000
_cell.length_c   1.000
_cell.angle_alpha   90.00
_cell.angle_beta   90.00
_cell.angle_gamma   90.00
#
_symmetry.space_group_name_H-M   'P 1'
#
loop_
_entity.id
_entity.type
_entity.pdbx_description
1 polymer ?
#
loop_
_entity_poly.entity_id
_entity_poly.type
_entity_poly.pdbx_seq_one_letter_code
_entity_poly.pdbx_strand_id
1 'polypeptide(L)'
;MSDSNDANAIRQFLAVFRRMLSTGRKVAAEDAAKAVKTSEGFDRRGFGPYVAQMRRDGEIEYAGFRESGNAKHHSNPKRLWVLAGTNKNGGAGHE
;
A
#
# COMPACT_ATOMS: atom_id res chain seq x y z
N MET A 1 -10.74 9.76 23.46
CA MET A 1 -11.62 9.80 22.27
C MET A 1 -10.84 9.61 20.94
N SER A 2 -9.56 9.21 20.96
CA SER A 2 -8.72 9.13 19.75
C SER A 2 -8.80 7.79 19.00
N ASP A 3 -9.17 6.69 19.67
CA ASP A 3 -9.19 5.33 19.07
C ASP A 3 -10.12 5.18 17.86
N SER A 4 -11.25 5.91 17.83
CA SER A 4 -12.24 5.77 16.74
C SER A 4 -11.74 6.30 15.40
N ASN A 5 -10.84 7.29 15.42
CA ASN A 5 -10.38 7.96 14.19
C ASN A 5 -9.24 7.17 13.52
N ASP A 6 -8.36 6.59 14.33
CA ASP A 6 -7.24 5.79 13.86
C ASP A 6 -7.73 4.46 13.28
N ALA A 7 -8.69 3.81 13.95
CA ALA A 7 -9.35 2.62 13.43
C ALA A 7 -10.08 2.90 12.09
N ASN A 8 -10.70 4.07 11.96
CA ASN A 8 -11.33 4.49 10.70
C ASN A 8 -10.28 4.71 9.59
N ALA A 9 -9.16 5.36 9.89
CA ALA A 9 -8.06 5.55 8.95
C ALA A 9 -7.49 4.21 8.46
N ILE A 10 -7.31 3.23 9.35
CA ILE A 10 -6.84 1.88 9.00
C ILE A 10 -7.85 1.17 8.08
N ARG A 11 -9.15 1.23 8.40
CA ARG A 11 -10.21 0.63 7.55
C ARG A 11 -10.24 1.27 6.15
N GLN A 12 -10.14 2.60 6.09
CA GLN A 12 -10.09 3.33 4.82
C GLN A 12 -8.83 2.96 4.02
N PHE A 13 -7.67 2.88 4.69
CA PHE A 13 -6.43 2.45 4.07
C PHE A 13 -6.58 1.07 3.43
N LEU A 14 -7.08 0.08 4.16
CA LEU A 14 -7.28 -1.27 3.65
C LEU A 14 -8.25 -1.31 2.47
N ALA A 15 -9.35 -0.55 2.53
CA ALA A 15 -10.31 -0.47 1.44
C ALA A 15 -9.69 0.13 0.16
N VAL A 16 -8.96 1.24 0.30
CA VAL A 16 -8.27 1.90 -0.82
C VAL A 16 -7.18 0.98 -1.38
N PHE A 17 -6.37 0.37 -0.53
CA PHE A 17 -5.28 -0.48 -0.95
C PHE A 17 -5.80 -1.72 -1.71
N ARG A 18 -6.82 -2.41 -1.19
CA ARG A 18 -7.49 -3.51 -1.90
C ARG A 18 -8.07 -3.08 -3.24
N ARG A 19 -8.71 -1.91 -3.31
CA ARG A 19 -9.23 -1.36 -4.57
C ARG A 19 -8.12 -1.05 -5.58
N MET A 20 -6.96 -0.56 -5.13
CA MET A 20 -5.82 -0.35 -6.02
C MET A 20 -5.27 -1.69 -6.52
N LEU A 21 -5.10 -2.67 -5.63
CA LEU A 21 -4.60 -4.00 -5.97
C LEU A 21 -5.54 -4.75 -6.92
N SER A 22 -6.86 -4.58 -6.79
CA SER A 22 -7.85 -5.20 -7.68
C SER A 22 -7.76 -4.72 -9.14
N THR A 23 -6.99 -3.67 -9.43
CA THR A 23 -6.72 -3.24 -10.82
C THR A 23 -5.67 -4.11 -11.52
N GLY A 24 -5.02 -5.04 -10.79
CA GLY A 24 -3.91 -5.84 -11.28
C GLY A 24 -2.58 -5.08 -11.41
N ARG A 25 -2.56 -3.79 -11.04
CA ARG A 25 -1.34 -3.00 -11.03
C ARG A 25 -0.46 -3.31 -9.83
N LYS A 26 0.84 -3.06 -9.99
CA LYS A 26 1.82 -3.06 -8.90
C LYS A 26 1.65 -1.77 -8.09
N VAL A 27 1.26 -1.89 -6.82
CA VAL A 27 0.87 -0.76 -5.97
C VAL A 27 1.80 -0.64 -4.77
N ALA A 28 2.25 0.58 -4.46
CA ALA A 28 2.92 0.85 -3.20
C ALA A 28 1.91 1.16 -2.10
N ALA A 29 2.13 0.64 -0.89
CA ALA A 29 1.26 0.93 0.25
C ALA A 29 1.21 2.44 0.57
N GLU A 30 2.31 3.15 0.35
CA GLU A 30 2.41 4.60 0.55
C GLU A 30 1.51 5.39 -0.41
N ASP A 31 1.22 4.86 -1.61
CA ASP A 31 0.32 5.52 -2.55
C ASP A 31 -1.14 5.39 -2.07
N ALA A 32 -1.51 4.25 -1.48
CA ALA A 32 -2.81 4.09 -0.81
C ALA A 32 -2.91 4.96 0.45
N ALA A 33 -1.84 5.02 1.26
CA ALA A 33 -1.80 5.83 2.48
C ALA A 33 -1.99 7.34 2.21
N LYS A 34 -1.51 7.85 1.06
CA LYS A 34 -1.71 9.25 0.64
C LYS A 34 -3.17 9.62 0.40
N ALA A 35 -4.00 8.65 0.01
CA ALA A 35 -5.41 8.88 -0.27
C ALA A 35 -6.29 8.84 0.99
N VAL A 36 -5.74 8.46 2.14
CA VAL A 36 -6.46 8.35 3.41
C VAL A 36 -6.32 9.63 4.21
N LYS A 37 -7.45 10.19 4.66
CA LYS A 37 -7.44 11.30 5.61
C LYS A 37 -7.11 10.75 7.00
N THR A 38 -6.02 11.23 7.58
CA THR A 38 -5.57 10.85 8.92
C THR A 38 -5.73 12.03 9.88
N SER A 39 -5.95 11.76 11.16
CA SER A 39 -5.90 12.75 12.23
C SER A 39 -4.54 13.45 12.27
N GLU A 40 -4.51 14.67 12.80
CA GLU A 40 -3.25 15.36 13.08
C GLU A 40 -2.43 14.53 14.07
N GLY A 41 -1.14 14.33 13.77
CA GLY A 41 -0.23 13.51 14.59
C GLY A 41 -0.28 12.00 14.33
N PHE A 42 -1.14 11.49 13.44
CA PHE A 42 -1.16 10.07 13.11
C PHE A 42 0.11 9.60 12.39
N ASP A 43 0.79 8.59 12.94
CA ASP A 43 1.93 7.96 12.28
C ASP A 43 1.47 6.94 11.23
N ARG A 44 1.66 7.29 9.95
CA ARG A 44 1.35 6.41 8.81
C ARG A 44 2.16 5.12 8.76
N ARG A 45 3.24 5.00 9.55
CA ARG A 45 3.93 3.71 9.76
C ARG A 45 3.00 2.67 10.40
N GLY A 46 1.94 3.10 11.07
CA GLY A 46 0.88 2.24 11.61
C GLY A 46 0.16 1.39 10.55
N PHE A 47 0.24 1.73 9.25
CA PHE A 47 -0.31 0.89 8.18
C PHE A 47 0.54 -0.35 7.86
N GLY A 48 1.85 -0.30 8.15
CA GLY A 48 2.82 -1.35 7.80
C GLY A 48 2.46 -2.75 8.33
N PRO A 49 2.09 -2.91 9.61
CA PRO A 49 1.68 -4.20 10.16
C PRO A 49 0.50 -4.85 9.42
N TYR A 50 -0.45 -4.06 8.95
CA TYR A 50 -1.62 -4.58 8.22
C TYR A 50 -1.24 -5.10 6.82
N VAL A 51 -0.34 -4.40 6.12
CA VAL A 51 0.21 -4.89 4.85
C VAL A 51 1.01 -6.19 5.06
N ALA A 52 1.79 -6.25 6.14
CA ALA A 52 2.52 -7.47 6.50
C ALA A 52 1.58 -8.64 6.83
N GLN A 53 0.46 -8.36 7.49
CA GLN A 53 -0.57 -9.35 7.79
C GLN A 53 -1.24 -9.86 6.51
N MET A 54 -1.68 -8.97 5.60
CA MET A 54 -2.25 -9.37 4.30
C MET A 54 -1.30 -10.28 3.50
N ARG A 55 0.02 -9.99 3.54
CA ARG A 55 1.02 -10.85 2.90
C ARG A 55 1.11 -12.21 3.59
N ARG A 56 1.12 -12.24 4.92
CA ARG A 56 1.16 -13.48 5.71
C ARG A 56 -0.06 -14.36 5.43
N ASP A 57 -1.22 -13.73 5.26
CA ASP A 57 -2.49 -14.39 4.94
C ASP A 57 -2.59 -14.82 3.46
N GLY A 58 -1.60 -14.48 2.64
CA GLY A 58 -1.58 -14.80 1.22
C GLY A 58 -2.57 -13.99 0.39
N GLU A 59 -3.10 -12.86 0.88
CA GLU A 59 -3.96 -11.96 0.10
C GLU A 59 -3.15 -11.20 -0.98
N ILE A 60 -1.89 -10.90 -0.68
CA ILE A 60 -1.00 -10.11 -1.55
C ILE A 60 0.38 -10.74 -1.70
N GLU A 61 1.00 -10.46 -2.83
CA GLU A 61 2.36 -10.89 -3.16
C GLU A 61 3.27 -9.69 -3.39
N TYR A 62 4.55 -9.89 -3.08
CA TYR A 62 5.59 -8.90 -3.34
C TYR A 62 5.88 -8.82 -4.84
N ALA A 63 5.86 -7.61 -5.40
CA ALA A 63 5.93 -7.36 -6.84
C ALA A 63 7.15 -6.53 -7.29
N GLY A 64 8.11 -6.28 -6.39
CA GLY A 64 9.33 -5.51 -6.67
C GLY A 64 9.43 -4.20 -5.90
N PHE A 65 10.33 -3.34 -6.35
CA PHE A 65 10.52 -1.99 -5.82
C PHE A 65 10.28 -0.94 -6.91
N ARG A 66 9.85 0.26 -6.50
CA ARG A 66 9.88 1.46 -7.34
C ARG A 66 10.79 2.50 -6.71
N GLU A 67 11.71 3.04 -7.48
CA GLU A 67 12.51 4.20 -7.08
C GLU A 67 11.62 5.44 -7.04
N SER A 68 11.78 6.26 -6.00
CA SER A 68 11.11 7.54 -5.93
C SER A 68 11.88 8.52 -6.80
N GLY A 69 11.28 8.98 -7.91
CA GLY A 69 11.94 9.87 -8.89
C GLY A 69 12.34 11.25 -8.38
N ASN A 70 12.26 11.53 -7.08
CA ASN A 70 12.71 12.79 -6.50
C ASN A 70 14.12 12.61 -5.90
N ALA A 71 15.14 12.75 -6.76
CA ALA A 71 16.56 12.55 -6.45
C ALA A 71 17.12 13.52 -5.39
N LYS A 72 16.38 14.56 -4.96
CA LYS A 72 16.83 15.56 -3.98
C LYS A 72 16.74 15.11 -2.52
N HIS A 73 16.02 14.03 -2.22
CA HIS A 73 15.98 13.43 -0.90
C HIS A 73 16.13 11.92 -1.07
N HIS A 74 17.14 11.32 -0.41
CA HIS A 74 17.32 9.86 -0.30
C HIS A 74 15.99 9.21 0.13
N SER A 75 15.16 8.88 -0.84
CA SER A 75 13.83 8.34 -0.62
C SER A 75 13.98 6.84 -0.77
N ASN A 76 13.84 6.13 0.34
CA ASN A 76 13.94 4.67 0.35
C ASN A 76 13.06 4.07 -0.75
N PRO A 77 13.54 3.06 -1.48
CA PRO A 77 12.78 2.40 -2.53
C PRO A 77 11.45 1.88 -1.96
N LYS A 78 10.35 2.20 -2.66
CA LYS A 78 9.01 1.81 -2.21
C LYS A 78 8.75 0.37 -2.62
N ARG A 79 8.25 -0.45 -1.68
CA ARG A 79 7.83 -1.83 -1.96
C ARG A 79 6.53 -1.83 -2.75
N LEU A 80 6.48 -2.62 -3.81
CA LEU A 80 5.29 -2.84 -4.62
C LEU A 80 4.63 -4.17 -4.27
N TRP A 81 3.31 -4.16 -4.35
CA TRP A 81 2.44 -5.28 -4.02
C TRP A 81 1.41 -5.50 -5.13
N VAL A 82 0.95 -6.75 -5.28
CA VAL A 82 -0.17 -7.16 -6.15
C VAL A 82 -1.08 -8.13 -5.40
N LEU A 83 -2.31 -8.33 -5.87
CA LEU A 83 -3.13 -9.43 -5.35
C LEU A 83 -2.46 -10.77 -5.64
N ALA A 84 -2.46 -11.67 -4.66
CA ALA A 84 -1.96 -13.01 -4.86
C ALA A 84 -2.71 -13.72 -5.99
N GLY A 85 -2.00 -14.51 -6.79
CA GLY A 85 -2.58 -15.20 -7.94
C GLY A 85 -2.87 -14.34 -9.18
N THR A 86 -2.78 -13.00 -9.08
CA THR A 86 -2.87 -12.12 -10.26
C THR A 86 -1.61 -12.21 -11.13
N ASN A 87 -0.49 -12.62 -10.52
CA ASN A 87 0.81 -12.81 -11.18
C ASN A 87 0.86 -14.03 -12.13
N LYS A 88 -0.27 -14.70 -12.39
CA LYS A 88 -0.32 -15.79 -13.37
C LYS A 88 -0.56 -15.34 -14.80
N ASN A 89 -1.05 -14.12 -15.09
CA ASN A 89 -1.34 -13.71 -16.49
C ASN A 89 -1.52 -12.21 -16.85
N GLY A 90 -1.14 -11.21 -16.04
CA GLY A 90 -1.25 -9.82 -16.52
C GLY A 90 -0.71 -8.75 -15.57
N GLY A 91 -0.03 -7.69 -15.98
CA GLY A 91 0.22 -7.23 -17.34
C GLY A 91 1.54 -6.47 -17.46
N ALA A 92 2.09 -6.53 -18.66
CA ALA A 92 2.95 -5.50 -19.20
C ALA A 92 2.21 -4.15 -19.24
N GLY A 93 2.94 -3.05 -19.06
CA GLY A 93 2.42 -1.68 -19.15
C GLY A 93 2.73 -0.92 -17.86
N HIS A 94 3.77 -0.09 -17.79
CA HIS A 94 4.15 0.93 -18.76
C HIS A 94 5.66 1.22 -18.58
N GLU A 95 6.39 1.23 -19.68
CA GLU A 95 7.63 2.02 -19.81
C GLU A 95 7.29 3.53 -19.75
#